data_AF-A0A9W9WIJ7-F1
#
_entry.id   AF-A0A9W9WIJ7-F1
#
_cell.length_a   1.000
_cell.length_b   1.000
_cell.length_c   1.000
_cell.angle_alpha   90.00
_cell.angle_beta   90.00
_cell.angle_gamma   90.00
#
_symmetry.space_group_name_H-M   'P 1'
#
loop_
_entity.id
_entity.type
_entity.pdbx_description
1 polymer ?
#
loop_
_entity_poly.entity_id
_entity_poly.type
_entity_poly.pdbx_seq_one_letter_code
_entity_poly.pdbx_strand_id
1 'polypeptide(L)'
;MTDLEKFQAILPSLIRTLEEVLTLRRTPKAHVDHLLQCLDANLNGGKLNRGLTVVDTGHQLAQQPLSNEEFTQLGILSWLTEILHAAYLIWDDIIDGSGYRRGQPYWHRQEGVHMKSIPNILALSA
;
A
#
# COMPACT_ATOMS: atom_id res chain seq x y z
N MET A 1 8.21 6.37 -20.66
CA MET A 1 8.75 5.47 -19.63
C MET A 1 8.50 6.14 -18.30
N THR A 2 7.66 5.54 -17.45
CA THR A 2 7.31 6.10 -16.14
C THR A 2 8.56 6.30 -15.29
N ASP A 3 8.70 7.49 -14.72
CA ASP A 3 9.80 7.83 -13.83
C ASP A 3 9.57 7.15 -12.46
N LEU A 4 10.21 5.99 -12.28
CA LEU A 4 10.06 5.15 -11.09
C LEU A 4 10.45 5.90 -9.81
N GLU A 5 11.47 6.75 -9.88
CA GLU A 5 11.94 7.54 -8.74
C GLU A 5 10.88 8.54 -8.32
N LYS A 6 10.27 9.25 -9.29
CA LYS A 6 9.14 10.16 -9.00
C LYS A 6 7.92 9.43 -8.44
N PHE A 7 7.61 8.24 -8.96
CA PHE A 7 6.52 7.43 -8.43
C PHE A 7 6.79 7.01 -6.97
N GLN A 8 8.00 6.55 -6.67
CA GLN A 8 8.42 6.15 -5.33
C GLN A 8 8.44 7.32 -4.35
N ALA A 9 8.78 8.52 -4.81
CA ALA A 9 8.78 9.73 -3.98
C ALA A 9 7.38 10.13 -3.46
N ILE A 10 6.29 9.61 -4.03
CA ILE A 10 4.91 9.88 -3.58
C ILE A 10 4.57 9.08 -2.32
N LEU A 11 5.14 7.88 -2.15
CA LEU A 11 4.79 6.98 -1.05
C LEU A 11 4.99 7.60 0.34
N PRO A 12 6.13 8.25 0.67
CA PRO A 12 6.31 8.85 1.99
C PRO A 12 5.26 9.91 2.33
N SER A 13 4.86 10.73 1.35
CA SER A 13 3.81 11.74 1.53
C SER A 13 2.46 11.08 1.79
N LEU A 14 2.11 10.05 1.00
CA LEU A 14 0.87 9.29 1.18
C LEU A 14 0.80 8.61 2.56
N ILE A 15 1.89 7.97 3.00
CA ILE A 15 1.98 7.31 4.31
C ILE A 15 1.80 8.34 5.44
N ARG A 16 2.44 9.50 5.32
CA ARG A 16 2.26 10.59 6.29
C ARG A 16 0.80 11.07 6.34
N THR A 17 0.16 11.27 5.19
CA THR A 17 -1.26 11.66 5.15
C THR A 17 -2.16 10.60 5.80
N LEU A 18 -1.87 9.31 5.58
CA LEU A 18 -2.60 8.22 6.24
C LEU A 18 -2.43 8.27 7.77
N GLU A 19 -1.21 8.46 8.27
CA GLU A 19 -0.93 8.60 9.69
C GLU A 19 -1.66 9.80 10.31
N GLU A 20 -1.63 10.95 9.64
CA GLU A 20 -2.33 12.17 10.06
C GLU A 20 -3.85 11.95 10.14
N VAL A 21 -4.45 11.32 9.12
CA VAL A 21 -5.89 11.02 9.09
C VAL A 21 -6.30 10.04 10.20
N LEU A 22 -5.51 9.00 10.46
CA LEU A 22 -5.79 8.03 11.52
C LEU A 22 -5.65 8.65 12.90
N THR A 23 -4.64 9.49 13.10
CA THR A 23 -4.46 10.25 14.33
C THR A 23 -5.62 11.21 14.58
N LEU A 24 -6.07 11.92 13.54
CA LEU A 24 -7.24 12.81 13.61
C LEU A 24 -8.51 12.05 13.99
N ARG A 25 -8.67 10.82 13.51
CA ARG A 25 -9.77 9.91 13.86
C ARG A 25 -9.64 9.28 15.24
N ARG A 26 -8.63 9.66 16.03
CA ARG A 26 -8.33 9.12 17.37
C ARG A 26 -8.11 7.61 17.37
N THR A 27 -7.59 7.07 16.27
CA THR A 27 -7.17 5.67 16.21
C THR A 27 -6.07 5.45 17.25
N PRO A 28 -6.15 4.40 18.10
CA PRO A 28 -5.09 4.10 19.06
C PRO A 28 -3.73 3.97 18.39
N LYS A 29 -2.69 4.61 18.96
CA LYS A 29 -1.34 4.63 18.38
C LYS A 29 -0.82 3.23 18.02
N ALA A 30 -1.09 2.23 18.87
CA ALA A 30 -0.72 0.85 18.59
C ALA A 30 -1.29 0.30 17.27
N HIS A 31 -2.52 0.68 16.90
CA HIS A 31 -3.12 0.27 15.64
C HIS A 31 -2.54 1.03 14.44
N VAL A 32 -2.23 2.32 14.61
CA VAL A 32 -1.57 3.12 13.58
C VAL A 32 -0.17 2.56 13.30
N ASP A 33 0.63 2.37 14.34
CA ASP A 33 1.98 1.81 14.24
C ASP A 33 1.94 0.42 13.58
N HIS A 34 0.96 -0.43 13.96
CA HIS A 34 0.79 -1.75 13.35
C HIS A 34 0.44 -1.69 11.85
N LEU A 35 -0.45 -0.78 11.45
CA LEU A 35 -0.78 -0.58 10.03
C LEU A 35 0.45 -0.09 9.25
N LEU A 36 1.19 0.88 9.77
CA LEU A 36 2.38 1.42 9.10
C LEU A 36 3.45 0.34 8.90
N GLN A 37 3.69 -0.50 9.91
CA GLN A 37 4.60 -1.65 9.78
C GLN A 37 4.09 -2.66 8.73
N CYS A 38 2.78 -2.91 8.70
CA CYS A 38 2.18 -3.78 7.69
C CYS A 38 2.36 -3.23 6.27
N LEU A 39 2.15 -1.93 6.06
CA LEU A 39 2.36 -1.30 4.76
C LEU A 39 3.82 -1.37 4.33
N ASP A 40 4.76 -1.06 5.22
CA ASP A 40 6.20 -1.13 4.93
C ASP A 40 6.64 -2.54 4.52
N ALA A 41 6.17 -3.56 5.24
CA ALA A 41 6.52 -4.96 4.96
C ALA A 41 5.94 -5.49 3.63
N ASN A 42 4.75 -5.03 3.22
CA ASN A 42 4.03 -5.61 2.09
C ASN A 42 4.15 -4.81 0.78
N LEU A 43 4.40 -3.50 0.87
CA LEU A 43 4.58 -2.64 -0.30
C LEU A 43 6.01 -2.71 -0.87
N ASN A 44 7.00 -3.00 -0.03
CA ASN A 44 8.40 -3.12 -0.46
C ASN A 44 8.70 -4.47 -1.16
N GLY A 45 9.67 -4.45 -2.08
CA GLY A 45 10.17 -5.65 -2.77
C GLY A 45 9.27 -6.22 -3.87
N GLY A 46 8.17 -5.53 -4.23
CA GLY A 46 7.33 -5.87 -5.38
C GLY A 46 7.88 -5.32 -6.69
N LYS A 47 7.43 -5.88 -7.82
CA LYS A 47 7.75 -5.35 -9.16
C LYS A 47 7.01 -4.04 -9.50
N LEU A 48 6.05 -3.64 -8.66
CA LEU A 48 5.21 -2.44 -8.83
C LEU A 48 4.44 -2.39 -10.16
N ASN A 49 4.29 -3.53 -10.85
CA ASN A 49 3.69 -3.59 -12.18
C ASN A 49 2.25 -3.04 -12.20
N ARG A 50 1.48 -3.20 -11.12
CA ARG A 50 0.08 -2.75 -11.09
C ARG A 50 0.01 -1.24 -10.97
N GLY A 51 0.76 -0.66 -10.02
CA GLY A 51 0.87 0.79 -9.87
C GLY A 51 1.46 1.45 -11.11
N LEU A 52 2.53 0.89 -11.69
CA LEU A 52 3.14 1.42 -12.91
C LEU A 52 2.19 1.35 -14.11
N THR A 53 1.33 0.32 -14.19
CA THR A 53 0.30 0.22 -15.26
C THR A 53 -0.72 1.34 -15.13
N VAL A 54 -1.13 1.71 -13.91
CA VAL A 54 -2.05 2.84 -13.69
C VAL A 54 -1.42 4.15 -14.16
N VAL A 55 -0.16 4.41 -13.78
CA VAL A 55 0.55 5.61 -14.24
C VAL A 55 0.69 5.64 -15.76
N ASP A 56 1.13 4.54 -16.36
CA ASP A 56 1.35 4.46 -17.81
C ASP A 56 0.03 4.61 -18.59
N THR A 57 -1.03 3.95 -18.15
CA THR A 57 -2.36 4.08 -18.74
C THR A 57 -2.88 5.51 -18.61
N GLY A 58 -2.73 6.15 -17.45
CA GLY A 58 -3.15 7.54 -17.26
C GLY A 58 -2.40 8.52 -18.17
N HIS A 59 -1.09 8.33 -18.38
CA HIS A 59 -0.34 9.13 -19.35
C HIS A 59 -0.82 8.93 -20.79
N GLN A 60 -1.15 7.69 -21.17
CA GLN A 60 -1.64 7.40 -22.53
C GLN A 60 -3.05 7.95 -22.76
N LEU A 61 -3.90 7.97 -21.73
CA LEU A 61 -5.25 8.53 -21.80
C LEU A 61 -5.26 10.06 -21.75
N ALA A 62 -4.27 10.66 -21.10
CA ALA A 62 -4.08 12.09 -21.11
C ALA A 62 -3.67 12.53 -22.52
N GLN A 63 -4.62 13.08 -23.27
CA GLN A 63 -4.40 13.59 -24.64
C GLN A 63 -3.41 14.77 -24.69
N GLN A 64 -2.92 15.22 -23.52
CA GLN A 64 -1.92 16.26 -23.32
C GLN A 64 -0.96 15.84 -22.18
N PRO A 65 0.24 16.43 -22.08
CA PRO A 65 1.14 16.17 -20.95
C PRO A 65 0.45 16.46 -19.61
N LEU A 66 0.59 15.52 -18.66
CA LEU A 66 0.05 15.69 -17.31
C LEU A 66 0.69 16.90 -16.62
N SER A 67 -0.14 17.71 -15.97
CA SER A 67 0.33 18.68 -14.98
C SER A 67 0.94 17.97 -13.76
N ASN A 68 1.70 18.71 -12.95
CA ASN A 68 2.27 18.17 -11.71
C ASN A 68 1.19 17.66 -10.75
N GLU A 69 0.03 18.31 -10.72
CA GLU A 69 -1.10 17.89 -9.88
C GLU A 69 -1.70 16.58 -10.39
N GLU A 70 -1.99 16.47 -11.68
CA GLU A 70 -2.54 15.24 -12.27
C GLU A 70 -1.56 14.07 -12.12
N PHE A 71 -0.27 14.31 -12.31
CA PHE A 71 0.77 13.30 -12.06
C PHE A 71 0.75 12.83 -10.60
N THR A 72 0.61 13.77 -9.65
CA THR A 72 0.53 13.44 -8.22
C THR A 72 -0.72 12.64 -7.90
N GLN A 73 -1.89 13.04 -8.40
CA GLN A 73 -3.15 12.32 -8.21
C GLN A 73 -3.09 10.91 -8.80
N LEU A 74 -2.54 10.77 -10.01
CA LEU A 74 -2.35 9.48 -10.67
C LEU A 74 -1.38 8.58 -9.89
N GLY A 75 -0.32 9.17 -9.34
CA GLY A 75 0.63 8.45 -8.48
C GLY A 75 0.00 8.00 -7.16
N ILE A 76 -0.88 8.81 -6.55
CA ILE A 76 -1.67 8.40 -5.38
C ILE A 76 -2.58 7.21 -5.73
N LEU A 77 -3.34 7.29 -6.83
CA LEU A 77 -4.20 6.20 -7.30
C LEU A 77 -3.41 4.91 -7.53
N SER A 78 -2.20 5.04 -8.07
CA SER A 78 -1.29 3.93 -8.33
C SER A 78 -0.82 3.25 -7.05
N TRP A 79 -0.48 4.03 -6.01
CA TRP A 79 -0.14 3.47 -4.69
C TRP A 79 -1.34 2.85 -3.97
N LEU A 80 -2.53 3.44 -4.09
CA LEU A 80 -3.76 2.84 -3.56
C LEU A 80 -4.04 1.47 -4.22
N THR A 81 -3.72 1.33 -5.51
CA THR A 81 -3.84 0.05 -6.23
C THR A 81 -2.86 -1.00 -5.69
N GLU A 82 -1.61 -0.62 -5.40
CA GLU A 82 -0.63 -1.53 -4.78
C GLU A 82 -1.01 -1.90 -3.34
N ILE A 83 -1.56 -0.96 -2.55
CA ILE A 83 -2.08 -1.22 -1.21
C ILE A 83 -3.24 -2.22 -1.26
N LEU A 84 -4.19 -2.02 -2.17
CA LEU A 84 -5.31 -2.95 -2.36
C LEU A 84 -4.79 -4.35 -2.74
N HIS A 85 -3.81 -4.42 -3.64
CA HIS A 85 -3.20 -5.68 -4.01
C HIS A 85 -2.49 -6.36 -2.81
N ALA A 86 -1.74 -5.61 -2.02
CA ALA A 86 -1.10 -6.10 -0.81
C ALA A 86 -2.13 -6.66 0.20
N ALA A 87 -3.28 -6.02 0.36
CA ALA A 87 -4.35 -6.52 1.21
C ALA A 87 -4.89 -7.89 0.72
N TYR A 88 -5.10 -8.06 -0.58
CA TYR A 88 -5.48 -9.37 -1.14
C TYR A 88 -4.43 -10.44 -0.92
N LEU A 89 -3.15 -10.10 -1.04
CA LEU A 89 -2.05 -11.02 -0.78
C LEU A 89 -1.99 -11.46 0.69
N ILE A 90 -2.19 -10.53 1.62
CA ILE A 90 -2.25 -10.86 3.06
C ILE A 90 -3.44 -11.80 3.33
N TRP A 91 -4.58 -11.56 2.68
CA TRP A 91 -5.76 -12.42 2.84
C TRP A 91 -5.55 -13.82 2.27
N ASP A 92 -4.94 -13.90 1.09
CA ASP A 92 -4.49 -15.13 0.43
C ASP A 92 -3.51 -15.93 1.32
N ASP A 93 -2.53 -15.28 1.95
CA ASP A 93 -1.60 -15.91 2.90
C ASP A 93 -2.31 -16.59 4.07
N ILE A 94 -3.38 -15.97 4.58
CA ILE A 94 -4.16 -16.49 5.71
C ILE A 94 -4.95 -17.72 5.30
N ILE A 95 -5.53 -17.71 4.10
CA ILE A 95 -6.33 -18.81 3.56
C ILE A 95 -5.44 -20.00 3.19
N ASP A 96 -4.32 -19.74 2.52
CA ASP A 96 -3.46 -20.80 1.97
C ASP A 96 -2.57 -21.47 3.03
N GLY A 97 -2.34 -20.81 4.17
CA GLY A 97 -1.64 -21.39 5.31
C GLY A 97 -0.18 -21.82 5.04
N SER A 98 0.38 -21.46 3.89
CA SER A 98 1.78 -21.71 3.52
C SER A 98 2.74 -20.82 4.34
N GLY A 99 4.07 -20.94 4.17
CA GLY A 99 5.04 -20.43 5.16
C GLY A 99 5.68 -19.08 4.86
N TYR A 100 5.80 -18.68 3.59
CA TYR A 100 6.72 -17.63 3.15
C TYR A 100 6.24 -16.90 1.89
N ARG A 101 6.35 -15.56 1.86
CA ARG A 101 6.07 -14.68 0.71
C ARG A 101 7.30 -13.83 0.42
N ARG A 102 7.74 -13.77 -0.85
CA ARG A 102 8.94 -13.01 -1.29
C ARG A 102 10.20 -13.31 -0.47
N GLY A 103 10.37 -14.56 -0.01
CA GLY A 103 11.52 -14.97 0.80
C GLY A 103 11.45 -14.56 2.29
N GLN A 104 10.35 -13.95 2.74
CA GLN A 104 10.10 -13.60 4.13
C GLN A 104 8.94 -14.43 4.69
N PRO A 105 8.89 -14.74 6.01
CA PRO A 105 7.70 -15.30 6.63
C PRO A 105 6.48 -14.41 6.40
N TYR A 106 5.29 -15.00 6.33
CA TYR A 106 4.05 -14.23 6.21
C TYR A 106 3.93 -13.17 7.27
N TRP A 107 3.42 -12.00 6.89
CA TRP A 107 3.23 -10.88 7.80
C TRP A 107 2.54 -11.32 9.10
N HIS A 108 1.48 -12.11 8.98
CA HIS A 108 0.72 -12.62 10.13
C HIS A 108 1.43 -13.68 11.00
N ARG A 109 2.59 -14.17 10.56
CA ARG A 109 3.43 -15.15 11.27
C ARG A 109 4.72 -14.53 11.81
N GLN A 110 4.97 -13.26 11.55
CA GLN A 110 6.13 -12.57 12.11
C GLN A 110 5.97 -12.41 13.63
N GLU A 111 7.06 -12.57 14.37
CA GLU A 111 7.05 -12.42 15.82
C GLU A 111 6.53 -11.02 16.20
N GLY A 112 5.49 -10.98 17.05
CA GLY A 112 4.80 -9.74 17.45
C GLY A 112 3.53 -9.42 16.67
N VAL A 113 3.26 -10.08 15.53
CA VAL A 113 2.00 -9.95 14.79
C VAL A 113 1.03 -11.05 15.22
N HIS A 114 0.16 -10.76 16.19
CA HIS A 114 -0.85 -11.73 16.62
C HIS A 114 -2.04 -11.74 15.64
N MET A 115 -2.43 -12.93 15.17
CA MET A 115 -3.50 -13.20 14.18
C MET A 115 -4.87 -12.53 14.47
N LYS A 116 -5.11 -12.09 15.72
CA LYS A 116 -6.30 -11.32 16.13
C LYS A 116 -6.38 -9.92 15.49
N SER A 117 -5.34 -9.43 14.81
CA SER A 117 -5.23 -8.06 14.27
C SER A 117 -5.60 -7.91 12.79
N ILE A 118 -5.67 -9.00 12.03
CA ILE A 118 -5.80 -8.94 10.56
C ILE A 118 -7.21 -8.58 10.06
N PRO A 119 -8.32 -9.00 10.71
CA PRO A 119 -9.65 -8.57 10.28
C PRO A 119 -9.83 -7.04 10.28
N ASN A 120 -8.94 -6.28 10.94
CA ASN A 120 -9.05 -4.84 11.09
C ASN A 120 -8.46 -4.02 9.93
N ILE A 121 -7.55 -4.57 9.11
CA ILE A 121 -6.93 -3.81 8.00
C ILE A 121 -7.94 -3.52 6.87
N LEU A 122 -8.92 -4.41 6.68
CA LEU A 122 -10.01 -4.23 5.71
C LEU A 122 -11.22 -3.45 6.29
N ALA A 123 -11.26 -3.20 7.60
CA ALA A 123 -12.39 -2.53 8.27
C ALA A 123 -12.39 -1.00 8.11
N LEU A 124 -11.51 -0.43 7.28
CA LEU A 124 -11.51 1.01 6.94
C LEU A 124 -12.69 1.43 6.04
N SER A 125 -13.66 0.53 5.78
CA SER A 125 -14.85 0.79 4.97
C SER A 125 -16.18 0.69 5.74
N ALA A 126 -16.22 1.07 7.02
CA ALA A 126 -17.47 1.18 7.79
C ALA A 126 -17.54 2.49 8.59
#